data_AF-A0A9P6QMD4-F1
#
_entry.id   AF-A0A9P6QMD4-F1
#
_cell.length_a   1.000
_cell.length_b   1.000
_cell.length_c   1.000
_cell.angle_alpha   90.00
_cell.angle_beta   90.00
_cell.angle_gamma   90.00
#
_symmetry.space_group_name_H-M   'P 1'
#
loop_
_entity.id
_entity.type
_entity.pdbx_description
1 polymer ?
#
loop_
_entity_poly.entity_id
_entity_poly.type
_entity_poly.pdbx_seq_one_letter_code
_entity_poly.pdbx_strand_id
1 'polypeptide(L)'
;MGLEELVARCPSLVRLSLYPWEFTTKLGRLATIIKGHCPKLTSIWIPPTLSTDTEICKVIEAVTAGRLLSLSCSVPRITVDLQEAIRAHRESLETLKIEVAFYIREPVVYVDGYEAGSAEVIVKQMAFLQEVVDLFLNIQDFSFKDSRDRTGELEFYDAL
;
A
#
# COMPACT_ATOMS: atom_id res chain seq x y z
N MET A 1 -16.60 -8.90 -17.79
CA MET A 1 -15.82 -7.67 -18.01
C MET A 1 -15.03 -7.41 -16.74
N GLY A 2 -13.70 -7.47 -16.82
CA GLY A 2 -12.80 -7.31 -15.67
C GLY A 2 -12.45 -5.85 -15.39
N LEU A 3 -11.94 -5.56 -14.19
CA LEU A 3 -11.40 -4.23 -13.83
C LEU A 3 -10.31 -3.80 -14.81
N GLU A 4 -9.47 -4.75 -15.22
CA GLU A 4 -8.36 -4.55 -16.14
C GLU A 4 -8.83 -4.07 -17.52
N GLU A 5 -9.92 -4.65 -18.03
CA GLU A 5 -10.53 -4.24 -19.31
C GLU A 5 -11.13 -2.83 -19.22
N LEU A 6 -11.72 -2.48 -18.07
CA LEU A 6 -12.25 -1.13 -17.83
C LEU A 6 -11.13 -0.09 -17.77
N VAL A 7 -10.05 -0.39 -17.04
CA VAL A 7 -8.88 0.50 -16.92
C VAL A 7 -8.19 0.67 -18.28
N ALA A 8 -8.06 -0.41 -19.07
CA ALA A 8 -7.45 -0.36 -20.40
C ALA A 8 -8.20 0.56 -21.39
N ARG A 9 -9.50 0.79 -21.17
CA ARG A 9 -10.34 1.70 -21.99
C ARG A 9 -10.21 3.16 -21.59
N CYS A 10 -9.44 3.49 -20.55
CA CYS A 10 -9.31 4.83 -20.00
C CYS A 10 -7.86 5.37 -20.17
N PRO A 11 -7.41 5.71 -21.39
CA PRO A 11 -6.04 6.17 -21.64
C PRO A 11 -5.72 7.54 -21.03
N SER A 12 -6.74 8.30 -20.65
CA SER A 12 -6.58 9.58 -19.94
C SER A 12 -6.87 9.46 -18.43
N LEU A 13 -6.88 8.25 -17.88
CA LEU A 13 -7.07 8.03 -16.44
C LEU A 13 -5.92 8.68 -15.66
N VAL A 14 -6.26 9.60 -14.76
CA VAL A 14 -5.30 10.30 -13.88
C VAL A 14 -5.33 9.75 -12.47
N ARG A 15 -6.49 9.25 -12.03
CA ARG A 15 -6.70 8.74 -10.68
C ARG A 15 -7.42 7.40 -10.73
N LEU A 16 -6.94 6.44 -9.97
CA LEU A 16 -7.54 5.13 -9.81
C LEU A 16 -7.83 4.88 -8.33
N SER A 17 -9.11 4.71 -8.01
CA SER A 17 -9.58 4.47 -6.65
C SER A 17 -10.34 3.16 -6.63
N LEU A 18 -9.80 2.16 -5.93
CA LEU A 18 -10.43 0.85 -5.78
C LEU A 18 -11.19 0.81 -4.46
N TYR A 19 -12.39 0.22 -4.44
CA TYR A 19 -13.20 0.13 -3.21
C TYR A 19 -13.09 -1.27 -2.56
N PRO A 20 -13.07 -1.35 -1.21
CA PRO A 20 -12.71 -2.56 -0.45
C PRO A 20 -13.63 -3.78 -0.63
N TRP A 21 -14.78 -3.64 -1.29
CA TRP A 21 -15.84 -4.65 -1.28
C TRP A 21 -16.01 -5.39 -2.62
N GLU A 22 -15.30 -4.97 -3.68
CA GLU A 22 -15.54 -5.49 -5.03
C GLU A 22 -14.39 -6.30 -5.62
N PHE A 23 -13.27 -6.48 -4.90
CA PHE A 23 -12.08 -7.09 -5.49
C PHE A 23 -11.52 -8.25 -4.66
N THR A 24 -11.97 -9.46 -5.00
CA THR A 24 -11.14 -10.69 -4.94
C THR A 24 -10.03 -10.68 -6.00
N THR A 25 -9.88 -9.55 -6.72
CA THR A 25 -9.03 -9.44 -7.89
C THR A 25 -7.58 -9.27 -7.48
N LYS A 26 -6.77 -10.24 -7.87
CA LYS A 26 -5.31 -10.19 -7.86
C LYS A 26 -4.82 -8.97 -8.64
N LEU A 27 -4.22 -8.01 -7.96
CA LEU A 27 -3.74 -6.74 -8.56
C LEU A 27 -2.60 -6.94 -9.58
N GLY A 28 -2.00 -8.14 -9.68
CA GLY A 28 -0.91 -8.41 -10.60
C GLY A 28 -1.21 -8.11 -12.08
N ARG A 29 -2.43 -8.41 -12.56
CA ARG A 29 -2.83 -8.08 -13.96
C ARG A 29 -3.08 -6.58 -14.16
N LEU A 30 -3.60 -5.91 -13.13
CA LEU A 30 -3.86 -4.48 -13.15
C LEU A 30 -2.57 -3.69 -13.37
N ALA A 31 -1.46 -4.09 -12.72
CA ALA A 31 -0.16 -3.48 -12.92
C ALA A 31 0.29 -3.50 -14.40
N THR A 32 0.10 -4.62 -15.09
CA THR A 32 0.44 -4.72 -16.53
C THR A 32 -0.39 -3.77 -17.38
N ILE A 33 -1.69 -3.62 -17.08
CA ILE A 33 -2.55 -2.68 -17.80
C ILE A 33 -2.15 -1.24 -17.53
N ILE A 34 -1.92 -0.85 -16.27
CA ILE A 34 -1.53 0.51 -15.91
C ILE A 34 -0.29 0.94 -16.71
N LYS A 35 0.74 0.10 -16.71
CA LYS A 35 2.02 0.39 -17.40
C LYS A 35 1.86 0.59 -18.90
N GLY A 36 0.93 -0.13 -19.54
CA GLY A 36 0.73 -0.08 -21.00
C GLY A 36 -0.34 0.90 -21.48
N HIS A 37 -1.34 1.22 -20.65
CA HIS A 37 -2.59 1.86 -21.10
C HIS A 37 -2.94 3.13 -20.32
N CYS A 38 -2.32 3.41 -19.17
CA CYS A 38 -2.68 4.58 -18.35
C CYS A 38 -1.47 5.51 -18.13
N PRO A 39 -0.92 6.13 -19.20
CA PRO A 39 0.31 6.93 -19.12
C PRO A 39 0.16 8.24 -18.33
N LYS A 40 -1.08 8.63 -17.99
CA LYS A 40 -1.38 9.84 -17.22
C LYS A 40 -1.75 9.53 -15.77
N LEU A 41 -1.71 8.27 -15.35
CA LEU A 41 -2.07 7.89 -13.99
C LEU A 41 -1.02 8.45 -13.03
N THR A 42 -1.48 9.19 -12.02
CA THR A 42 -0.60 9.83 -11.03
C THR A 42 -1.10 9.65 -9.60
N SER A 43 -2.32 9.14 -9.41
CA SER A 43 -2.88 8.87 -8.09
C SER A 43 -3.49 7.49 -8.03
N ILE A 44 -3.12 6.74 -7.01
CA ILE A 44 -3.70 5.43 -6.72
C ILE A 44 -4.16 5.37 -5.26
N TRP A 45 -5.39 4.90 -5.10
CA TRP A 45 -5.89 4.40 -3.82
C TRP A 45 -6.15 2.89 -3.89
N ILE A 46 -5.39 2.15 -3.08
CA ILE A 46 -5.49 0.70 -2.88
C ILE A 46 -6.10 0.47 -1.49
N PRO A 47 -7.36 0.02 -1.42
CA PRO A 47 -8.01 -0.23 -0.14
C PRO A 47 -7.43 -1.49 0.50
N PRO A 48 -7.92 -1.87 1.69
CA PRO A 48 -7.89 -3.25 2.15
C PRO A 48 -8.25 -4.23 1.03
N THR A 49 -7.31 -5.11 0.65
CA THR A 49 -7.55 -6.17 -0.35
C THR A 49 -6.92 -7.49 0.07
N LEU A 50 -7.32 -8.58 -0.59
CA LEU A 50 -6.66 -9.88 -0.50
C LEU A 50 -5.39 -9.97 -1.37
N SER A 51 -4.94 -8.86 -1.96
CA SER A 51 -3.72 -8.86 -2.77
C SER A 51 -2.49 -8.97 -1.89
N THR A 52 -1.48 -9.64 -2.42
CA THR A 52 -0.18 -9.76 -1.75
C THR A 52 0.58 -8.44 -1.78
N ASP A 53 1.48 -8.22 -0.82
CA ASP A 53 2.41 -7.07 -0.81
C ASP A 53 3.10 -6.91 -2.17
N THR A 54 3.54 -8.03 -2.77
CA THR A 54 4.19 -8.06 -4.08
C THR A 54 3.31 -7.52 -5.21
N GLU A 55 2.00 -7.80 -5.18
CA GLU A 55 1.08 -7.30 -6.20
C GLU A 55 0.80 -5.81 -6.02
N ILE A 56 0.74 -5.35 -4.78
CA ILE A 56 0.63 -3.92 -4.44
C ILE A 56 1.87 -3.17 -4.94
N CYS A 57 3.08 -3.69 -4.69
CA CYS A 57 4.33 -3.10 -5.19
C CYS A 57 4.32 -2.98 -6.71
N LYS A 58 3.92 -4.05 -7.42
CA LYS A 58 3.82 -4.02 -8.89
C LYS A 58 2.89 -2.93 -9.40
N VAL A 59 1.78 -2.65 -8.71
CA VAL A 59 0.88 -1.56 -9.08
C VAL A 59 1.55 -0.20 -8.87
N ILE A 60 2.23 0.00 -7.75
CA ILE A 60 2.97 1.25 -7.44
C ILE A 60 4.08 1.49 -8.48
N GLU A 61 4.83 0.44 -8.83
CA GLU A 61 5.89 0.48 -9.84
C GLU A 61 5.36 0.69 -11.27
N ALA A 62 4.15 0.22 -11.55
CA ALA A 62 3.53 0.35 -12.87
C ALA A 62 3.09 1.78 -13.20
N VAL A 63 2.79 2.59 -12.18
CA VAL A 63 2.58 4.03 -12.37
C VAL A 63 3.91 4.61 -12.80
N THR A 64 3.97 5.07 -14.05
CA THR A 64 5.20 5.49 -14.75
C THR A 64 6.22 6.14 -13.82
N ALA A 65 7.45 5.58 -13.85
CA ALA A 65 8.61 5.75 -12.98
C ALA A 65 9.10 7.20 -12.75
N GLY A 66 8.24 8.08 -12.23
CA GLY A 66 8.61 9.42 -11.79
C GLY A 66 7.47 10.43 -11.62
N ARG A 67 6.19 10.01 -11.67
CA ARG A 67 5.05 10.93 -11.45
C ARG A 67 3.90 10.34 -10.63
N LEU A 68 4.16 9.39 -9.73
CA LEU A 68 3.18 9.10 -8.70
C LEU A 68 3.14 10.30 -7.74
N LEU A 69 2.05 11.07 -7.78
CA LEU A 69 1.82 12.24 -6.94
C LEU A 69 1.09 11.84 -5.65
N SER A 70 0.23 10.84 -5.71
CA SER A 70 -0.60 10.45 -4.57
C SER A 70 -0.72 8.94 -4.46
N LEU A 71 -0.28 8.40 -3.33
CA LEU A 71 -0.44 7.00 -2.96
C LEU A 71 -1.22 6.92 -1.66
N SER A 72 -2.31 6.16 -1.69
CA SER A 72 -2.93 5.66 -0.48
C SER A 72 -3.05 4.15 -0.59
N CYS A 73 -2.44 3.41 0.33
CA CYS A 73 -2.51 1.96 0.34
C CYS A 73 -2.77 1.42 1.74
N SER A 74 -3.50 0.31 1.79
CA SER A 74 -3.69 -0.46 3.02
C SER A 74 -3.01 -1.81 2.82
N VAL A 75 -2.04 -2.15 3.66
CA VAL A 75 -1.17 -3.32 3.54
C VAL A 75 -1.17 -4.15 4.82
N PRO A 76 -0.94 -5.46 4.78
CA PRO A 76 -0.75 -6.24 6.01
C PRO A 76 0.55 -5.88 6.73
N ARG A 77 1.55 -5.35 6.02
CA ARG A 77 2.85 -4.92 6.55
C ARG A 77 3.58 -3.99 5.57
N ILE A 78 4.45 -3.14 6.11
CA ILE A 78 5.41 -2.38 5.30
C ILE A 78 6.65 -3.25 5.06
N THR A 79 6.73 -3.91 3.91
CA THR A 79 7.89 -4.70 3.49
C THR A 79 9.01 -3.82 2.94
N VAL A 80 10.23 -4.35 2.86
CA VAL A 80 11.36 -3.66 2.20
C VAL A 80 11.01 -3.35 0.74
N ASP A 81 10.40 -4.29 0.02
CA ASP A 81 9.96 -4.08 -1.37
C ASP A 81 8.97 -2.92 -1.49
N LEU A 82 8.04 -2.80 -0.54
CA LEU A 82 7.10 -1.67 -0.53
C LEU A 82 7.83 -0.34 -0.29
N GLN A 83 8.81 -0.32 0.61
CA GLN A 83 9.63 0.86 0.84
C GLN A 83 10.37 1.27 -0.43
N GLU A 84 11.02 0.32 -1.12
CA GLU A 84 11.73 0.59 -2.38
C GLU A 84 10.77 1.09 -3.48
N ALA A 85 9.59 0.48 -3.60
CA ALA A 85 8.57 0.93 -4.55
C ALA A 85 8.11 2.37 -4.27
N ILE A 86 8.00 2.77 -2.99
CA ILE A 86 7.67 4.13 -2.59
C ILE A 86 8.87 5.08 -2.83
N ARG A 87 10.09 4.67 -2.51
CA ARG A 87 11.33 5.45 -2.73
C ARG A 87 11.55 5.79 -4.20
N ALA A 88 11.13 4.92 -5.12
CA ALA A 88 11.20 5.19 -6.55
C ALA A 88 10.41 6.45 -6.97
N HIS A 89 9.46 6.90 -6.14
CA HIS A 89 8.64 8.09 -6.36
C HIS A 89 8.95 9.25 -5.40
N ARG A 90 10.08 9.21 -4.70
CA ARG A 90 10.48 10.22 -3.70
C ARG A 90 10.45 11.67 -4.20
N GLU A 91 10.75 11.86 -5.49
CA GLU A 91 10.87 13.19 -6.11
C GLU A 91 9.52 13.71 -6.64
N SER A 92 8.47 12.89 -6.66
CA SER A 92 7.15 13.27 -7.17
C SER A 92 6.03 13.15 -6.15
N LEU A 93 6.19 12.34 -5.10
CA LEU A 93 5.10 12.02 -4.20
C LEU A 93 4.75 13.22 -3.32
N GLU A 94 3.49 13.67 -3.41
CA GLU A 94 2.91 14.79 -2.67
C GLU A 94 2.00 14.31 -1.55
N THR A 95 1.35 13.15 -1.72
CA THR A 95 0.49 12.53 -0.72
C THR A 95 0.88 11.08 -0.52
N LEU A 96 1.16 10.70 0.73
CA LEU A 96 1.38 9.31 1.12
C LEU A 96 0.50 8.94 2.32
N LYS A 97 -0.40 7.98 2.12
CA LYS A 97 -1.23 7.41 3.20
C LYS A 97 -1.02 5.91 3.27
N ILE A 98 -0.46 5.44 4.37
CA ILE A 98 -0.22 4.02 4.61
C ILE A 98 -1.07 3.59 5.80
N GLU A 99 -1.94 2.61 5.58
CA GLU A 99 -2.59 1.87 6.66
C GLU A 99 -2.00 0.47 6.73
N VAL A 100 -1.67 0.02 7.93
CA VAL A 100 -1.30 -1.36 8.20
C VAL A 100 -2.48 -2.04 8.89
N ALA A 101 -3.06 -3.07 8.29
CA ALA A 101 -4.29 -3.70 8.80
C ALA A 101 -4.30 -5.22 8.65
N PHE A 102 -4.95 -5.91 9.59
CA PHE A 102 -5.23 -7.35 9.49
C PHE A 102 -6.42 -7.61 8.57
N TYR A 103 -6.20 -8.34 7.47
CA TYR A 103 -7.28 -8.85 6.62
C TYR A 103 -7.57 -10.29 7.01
N ILE A 104 -8.54 -10.47 7.90
CA ILE A 104 -9.02 -11.79 8.31
C ILE A 104 -9.82 -12.37 7.14
N ARG A 105 -9.27 -13.38 6.42
CA ARG A 105 -10.10 -14.41 5.74
C ARG A 105 -9.38 -15.64 5.17
N GLU A 106 -8.05 -15.73 5.18
CA GLU A 106 -7.36 -17.01 4.97
C GLU A 106 -6.59 -17.39 6.24
N PRO A 107 -6.49 -18.69 6.59
CA PRO A 107 -5.69 -19.11 7.73
C PRO A 107 -4.30 -18.54 7.52
N VAL A 108 -3.86 -17.72 8.46
CA VAL A 108 -2.52 -17.16 8.49
C VAL A 108 -1.59 -18.36 8.51
N VAL A 109 -1.13 -18.79 7.34
CA VAL A 109 0.15 -19.47 7.25
C VAL A 109 1.11 -18.38 7.68
N TYR A 110 1.45 -18.40 8.97
CA TYR A 110 2.62 -17.72 9.46
C TYR A 110 3.74 -18.20 8.56
N VAL A 111 4.09 -17.40 7.56
CA VAL A 111 5.32 -17.58 6.82
C VAL A 111 6.38 -17.48 7.90
N ASP A 112 7.06 -18.59 8.16
CA ASP A 112 8.02 -18.76 9.25
C ASP A 112 8.82 -17.47 9.49
N GLY A 113 8.70 -16.93 10.70
CA GLY A 113 9.63 -15.93 11.24
C GLY A 113 9.23 -14.45 11.21
N TYR A 114 8.00 -14.06 10.86
CA TYR A 114 7.57 -12.66 10.99
C TYR A 114 6.58 -12.45 12.15
N GLU A 115 7.11 -12.09 13.31
CA GLU A 115 6.33 -11.55 14.42
C GLU A 115 5.89 -10.14 14.06
N ALA A 116 4.69 -10.02 13.47
CA ALA A 116 4.01 -8.73 13.37
C ALA A 116 3.80 -8.18 14.79
N GLY A 117 4.69 -7.30 15.23
CA GLY A 117 4.72 -6.79 16.61
C GLY A 117 6.08 -6.87 17.31
N SER A 118 7.11 -7.49 16.71
CA SER A 118 8.44 -7.42 17.32
C SER A 118 8.99 -5.99 17.29
N ALA A 119 9.69 -5.60 18.35
CA ALA A 119 10.28 -4.27 18.48
C ALA A 119 11.18 -3.91 17.29
N GLU A 120 11.90 -4.90 16.74
CA GLU A 120 12.77 -4.70 15.56
C GLU A 120 11.98 -4.31 14.30
N VAL A 121 10.83 -4.95 14.07
CA VAL A 121 9.96 -4.62 12.94
C VAL A 121 9.43 -3.21 13.07
N ILE A 122 8.97 -2.83 14.28
CA ILE A 122 8.46 -1.48 14.55
C ILE A 122 9.56 -0.44 14.33
N VAL A 123 10.78 -0.67 14.85
CA VAL A 123 11.93 0.24 14.67
C VAL A 123 12.26 0.44 13.19
N LYS A 124 12.29 -0.64 12.39
CA LYS A 124 12.54 -0.54 10.94
C LYS A 124 11.43 0.22 10.20
N GLN A 125 10.17 0.02 10.58
CA GLN A 125 9.04 0.74 10.02
C GLN A 125 9.12 2.24 10.37
N MET A 126 9.38 2.57 11.64
CA MET A 126 9.54 3.96 12.07
C MET A 126 10.72 4.65 11.37
N ALA A 127 11.85 3.95 11.17
CA ALA A 127 12.99 4.49 10.43
C ALA A 127 12.62 4.87 8.98
N PHE A 128 11.82 4.04 8.31
CA PHE A 128 11.31 4.38 6.97
C PHE A 128 10.31 5.53 6.98
N LEU A 129 9.38 5.58 7.93
CA LEU A 129 8.43 6.69 8.02
C LEU A 129 9.16 8.02 8.33
N GLN A 130 10.21 7.98 9.13
CA GLN A 130 11.08 9.12 9.37
C GLN A 130 11.82 9.55 8.10
N GLU A 131 12.37 8.59 7.34
CA GLU A 131 12.98 8.84 6.04
C GLU A 131 12.01 9.55 5.08
N VAL A 132 10.72 9.15 5.07
CA VAL A 132 9.70 9.83 4.27
C VAL A 132 9.60 11.30 4.64
N VAL A 133 9.48 11.60 5.93
CA VAL A 133 9.37 12.98 6.43
C VAL A 133 10.61 13.80 6.11
N ASP A 134 11.80 13.21 6.21
CA ASP A 134 13.06 13.93 6.07
C ASP A 134 13.50 14.13 4.61
N LEU A 135 13.21 13.15 3.73
CA LEU A 135 13.82 13.07 2.40
C LEU A 135 12.84 13.26 1.24
N PHE A 136 11.52 13.14 1.46
CA PHE A 136 10.55 13.29 0.39
C PHE A 136 10.14 14.75 0.26
N LEU A 137 10.89 15.48 -0.59
CA LEU A 137 10.85 16.94 -0.71
C LEU A 137 9.48 17.53 -1.03
N ASN A 138 8.58 16.75 -1.65
CA ASN A 138 7.29 17.22 -2.14
C ASN A 138 6.10 16.78 -1.28
N ILE A 139 6.32 16.02 -0.20
CA ILE A 139 5.24 15.54 0.66
C ILE A 139 4.53 16.72 1.34
N GLN A 140 3.23 16.83 1.09
CA GLN A 140 2.32 17.82 1.66
C GLN A 140 1.28 17.19 2.59
N ASP A 141 0.91 15.93 2.33
CA ASP A 141 -0.04 15.16 3.14
C ASP A 141 0.55 13.78 3.41
N PHE A 142 0.90 13.53 4.68
CA PHE A 142 1.41 12.25 5.14
C PHE A 142 0.53 11.72 6.27
N SER A 143 0.08 10.48 6.13
CA SER A 143 -0.68 9.77 7.15
C SER A 143 -0.19 8.34 7.27
N PHE A 144 0.06 7.93 8.50
CA PHE A 144 0.34 6.54 8.85
C PHE A 144 -0.67 6.07 9.91
N LYS A 145 -1.21 4.88 9.73
CA LYS A 145 -2.11 4.24 10.68
C LYS A 145 -1.73 2.77 10.82
N ASP A 146 -1.40 2.33 12.03
CA ASP A 146 -1.26 0.91 12.33
C ASP A 146 -2.49 0.41 13.08
N SER A 147 -3.33 -0.35 12.39
CA SER A 147 -4.56 -0.94 12.94
C SER A 147 -4.33 -2.33 13.56
N ARG A 148 -3.08 -2.83 13.59
CA ARG A 148 -2.75 -4.13 14.20
C ARG A 148 -2.82 -4.10 15.73
N ASP A 149 -2.73 -2.92 16.34
CA ASP A 149 -2.62 -2.72 17.79
C ASP A 149 -3.94 -2.90 18.58
N ARG A 150 -4.99 -3.46 17.97
CA ARG A 150 -6.26 -3.72 18.65
C ARG A 150 -6.26 -4.92 19.59
N THR A 151 -5.14 -5.60 19.78
CA THR A 151 -4.97 -6.62 20.83
C THR A 151 -4.55 -6.04 22.18
N GLY A 152 -4.08 -4.78 22.24
CA GLY A 152 -3.74 -4.11 23.51
C GLY A 152 -4.94 -3.66 24.36
N GLU A 153 -6.15 -3.59 23.78
CA GLU A 153 -7.37 -3.21 24.51
C GLU A 153 -8.14 -4.40 25.11
N LEU A 154 -7.78 -5.64 24.78
CA LEU A 154 -8.41 -6.85 25.34
C LEU A 154 -7.71 -7.36 26.61
N GLU A 155 -6.50 -6.91 26.93
CA GLU A 155 -5.76 -7.35 28.13
C GLU A 155 -5.92 -6.42 29.35
N PHE A 156 -6.65 -5.31 29.25
CA PHE A 156 -6.92 -4.40 30.38
C PHE A 156 -8.27 -4.61 31.08
N TYR A 157 -9.15 -5.48 30.57
CA TYR A 157 -10.45 -5.77 31.19
C TYR A 157 -10.48 -7.05 32.05
N ASP A 158 -9.43 -7.87 32.04
CA ASP A 158 -9.34 -9.07 32.87
C ASP A 158 -8.50 -8.86 34.17
N ALA A 159 -8.18 -7.61 34.50
CA ALA A 159 -7.43 -7.24 35.71
C ALA A 159 -8.18 -6.27 36.65
N LEU A 160 -9.53 -6.30 36.66
CA LEU A 160 -10.37 -5.65 37.67
C LEU A 160 -11.43 -6.59 38.24
#